data_AF-A0A965BBF3-F1
#
_entry.id   AF-A0A965BBF3-F1
#
_cell.length_a   1.000
_cell.length_b   1.000
_cell.length_c   1.000
_cell.angle_alpha   90.00
_cell.angle_beta   90.00
_cell.angle_gamma   90.00
#
_symmetry.space_group_name_H-M   'P 1'
#
loop_
_entity.id
_entity.type
_entity.pdbx_description
1 polymer ?
#
loop_
_entity_poly.entity_id
_entity_poly.type
_entity_poly.pdbx_seq_one_letter_code
_entity_poly.pdbx_strand_id
1 'polypeptide(L)'
;MSDAQPAVIGAAPRVGELGPGDLEDLWSPREPATAAAESVRISRALRGLRVVDLTAFWAGPAASQLFAMLGADVIKVESCRHPDGMRYSGTLRTGVADWWEYSWVAHAVNTDKRSLTLDLQTARGKELIAALIAGADLVIENFPARVMENLGLDYDTLRGINESLIVELVAERHGAAGHRVRRVRHGADP
;
A
#
# COMPACT_ATOMS: atom_id res chain seq x y z
N MET A 1 19.66 -18.21 -16.49
CA MET A 1 18.73 -17.67 -17.49
C MET A 1 17.82 -18.82 -17.88
N SER A 2 16.51 -18.63 -17.91
CA SER A 2 15.56 -19.72 -18.17
C SER A 2 15.66 -20.16 -19.62
N ASP A 3 15.82 -21.47 -19.87
CA ASP A 3 15.86 -22.07 -21.22
C ASP A 3 14.49 -22.10 -21.92
N ALA A 4 13.52 -21.33 -21.42
CA ALA A 4 12.18 -21.27 -21.96
C ALA A 4 12.18 -20.50 -23.29
N GLN A 5 11.97 -21.22 -24.38
CA GLN A 5 11.72 -20.60 -25.68
C GLN A 5 10.28 -20.08 -25.74
N PRO A 6 10.04 -18.89 -26.31
CA PRO A 6 8.68 -18.39 -26.51
C PRO A 6 7.89 -19.35 -27.39
N ALA A 7 6.61 -19.58 -27.03
CA ALA A 7 5.72 -20.42 -27.83
C ALA A 7 5.57 -19.86 -29.25
N VAL A 8 5.49 -20.74 -30.24
CA VAL A 8 5.26 -20.35 -31.63
C VAL A 8 3.89 -19.67 -31.72
N ILE A 9 3.86 -18.41 -32.18
CA ILE A 9 2.62 -17.65 -32.37
C ILE A 9 1.86 -18.24 -33.56
N GLY A 10 0.84 -19.04 -33.28
CA GLY A 10 -0.13 -19.57 -34.25
C GLY A 10 -1.50 -18.93 -34.12
N ALA A 11 -2.40 -19.22 -35.07
CA ALA A 11 -3.82 -18.91 -34.90
C ALA A 11 -4.37 -19.68 -33.70
N ALA A 12 -5.30 -19.06 -32.95
CA ALA A 12 -5.95 -19.74 -31.83
C ALA A 12 -6.65 -21.02 -32.32
N PRO A 13 -6.51 -22.16 -31.61
CA PRO A 13 -7.20 -23.39 -31.96
C PRO A 13 -8.72 -23.18 -31.99
N ARG A 14 -9.39 -23.83 -32.93
CA ARG A 14 -10.85 -23.84 -33.00
C ARG A 14 -11.42 -24.78 -31.94
N VAL A 15 -12.67 -24.56 -31.55
CA VAL A 15 -13.39 -25.42 -30.61
C VAL A 15 -13.40 -26.85 -31.16
N GLY A 16 -12.79 -27.78 -30.41
CA GLY A 16 -12.66 -29.19 -30.79
C GLY A 16 -11.39 -29.59 -31.56
N GLU A 17 -10.49 -28.64 -31.87
CA GLU A 17 -9.18 -28.97 -32.46
C GLU A 17 -8.18 -29.53 -31.45
N LEU A 18 -8.35 -29.21 -30.15
CA LEU A 18 -7.52 -29.76 -29.08
C LEU A 18 -8.16 -31.03 -28.53
N GLY A 19 -7.44 -32.15 -28.61
CA GLY A 19 -7.77 -33.40 -27.96
C GLY A 19 -7.35 -33.41 -26.48
N PRO A 20 -7.76 -34.43 -25.71
CA PRO A 20 -7.41 -34.57 -24.29
C PRO A 20 -5.90 -34.51 -24.00
N GLY A 21 -5.05 -34.95 -24.93
CA GLY A 21 -3.58 -34.91 -24.80
C GLY A 21 -2.92 -33.58 -25.19
N ASP A 22 -3.64 -32.66 -25.84
CA ASP A 22 -3.08 -31.35 -26.23
C ASP A 22 -3.13 -30.32 -25.09
N LEU A 23 -3.81 -30.66 -23.99
CA LEU A 23 -3.96 -29.83 -22.78
C LEU A 23 -3.08 -30.31 -21.61
N GLU A 24 -2.58 -31.55 -21.66
CA GLU A 24 -1.98 -32.23 -20.50
C GLU A 24 -0.53 -31.79 -20.20
N ASP A 25 0.19 -31.21 -21.15
CA ASP A 25 1.60 -30.82 -20.96
C ASP A 25 1.81 -29.37 -20.47
N LEU A 26 0.75 -28.56 -20.35
CA LEU A 26 0.88 -27.16 -19.91
C LEU A 26 0.77 -26.97 -18.39
N TRP A 27 0.29 -27.99 -17.67
CA TRP A 27 0.13 -27.96 -16.23
C TRP A 27 0.24 -29.36 -15.64
N SER A 28 1.43 -29.75 -15.19
CA SER A 28 1.54 -30.88 -14.29
C SER A 28 1.01 -30.47 -12.92
N PRO A 29 0.08 -31.22 -12.30
CA PRO A 29 -0.28 -31.00 -10.90
C PRO A 29 1.00 -31.06 -10.08
N ARG A 30 1.39 -29.93 -9.48
CA ARG A 30 2.48 -29.93 -8.51
C ARG A 30 2.00 -30.83 -7.37
N GLU A 31 2.62 -32.00 -7.17
CA GLU A 31 2.38 -32.75 -5.94
C GLU A 31 2.60 -31.76 -4.79
N PRO A 32 1.61 -31.53 -3.91
CA PRO A 32 1.82 -30.68 -2.76
C PRO A 32 3.00 -31.30 -2.04
N ALA A 33 4.13 -30.60 -2.04
CA ALA A 33 5.30 -31.10 -1.35
C ALA A 33 4.86 -31.37 0.08
N THR A 34 4.73 -32.65 0.44
CA THR A 34 4.72 -33.12 1.82
C THR A 34 6.13 -32.98 2.41
N ALA A 35 6.85 -31.91 2.05
CA ALA A 35 7.71 -31.27 3.02
C ALA A 35 6.74 -30.87 4.11
N ALA A 36 6.91 -31.43 5.31
CA ALA A 36 6.29 -30.92 6.51
C ALA A 36 6.27 -29.41 6.36
N ALA A 37 5.07 -28.84 6.17
CA ALA A 37 4.91 -27.42 6.17
C ALA A 37 5.30 -27.06 7.60
N GLU A 38 6.59 -26.81 7.84
CA GLU A 38 6.99 -25.70 8.66
C GLU A 38 6.01 -24.64 8.23
N SER A 39 5.02 -24.40 9.09
CA SER A 39 4.07 -23.35 8.86
C SER A 39 4.97 -22.19 8.49
N VAL A 40 4.88 -21.70 7.26
CA VAL A 40 5.43 -20.39 6.96
C VAL A 40 4.57 -19.54 7.86
N ARG A 41 5.03 -19.35 9.10
CA ARG A 41 4.54 -18.32 9.96
C ARG A 41 4.91 -17.14 9.13
N ILE A 42 3.94 -16.57 8.42
CA ILE A 42 4.06 -15.20 7.95
C ILE A 42 4.22 -14.44 9.26
N SER A 43 5.48 -14.33 9.67
CA SER A 43 5.86 -13.66 10.87
C SER A 43 5.31 -12.28 10.65
N ARG A 44 4.43 -11.83 11.53
CA ARG A 44 3.97 -10.46 11.55
C ARG A 44 5.16 -9.61 12.00
N ALA A 45 6.17 -9.52 11.13
CA ALA A 45 7.50 -8.99 11.40
C ALA A 45 7.43 -7.52 11.80
N LEU A 46 6.37 -6.83 11.39
CA LEU A 46 6.10 -5.44 11.71
C LEU A 46 5.01 -5.28 12.77
N ARG A 47 4.66 -6.33 13.52
CA ARG A 47 3.72 -6.23 14.64
C ARG A 47 4.24 -5.20 15.65
N GLY A 48 3.35 -4.31 16.07
CA GLY A 48 3.66 -3.24 17.02
C GLY A 48 4.08 -1.93 16.34
N LEU A 49 4.42 -1.97 15.04
CA LEU A 49 4.67 -0.77 14.25
C LEU A 49 3.34 -0.09 13.92
N ARG A 50 3.24 1.20 14.16
CA ARG A 50 2.09 2.02 13.77
C ARG A 50 2.44 2.92 12.60
N VAL A 51 1.67 2.80 11.53
CA VAL A 51 1.90 3.54 10.27
C VAL A 51 0.70 4.45 9.99
N VAL A 52 0.99 5.71 9.70
CA VAL A 52 0.02 6.67 9.17
C VAL A 52 0.24 6.79 7.66
N ASP A 53 -0.76 6.37 6.89
CA ASP A 53 -0.73 6.34 5.43
C ASP A 53 -1.49 7.55 4.86
N LEU A 54 -0.71 8.56 4.45
CA LEU A 54 -1.15 9.78 3.75
C LEU A 54 -0.91 9.67 2.25
N THR A 55 -1.01 8.48 1.68
CA THR A 55 -0.78 8.29 0.25
C THR A 55 -2.08 8.31 -0.56
N ALA A 56 -1.97 8.46 -1.88
CA ALA A 56 -3.07 8.33 -2.83
C ALA A 56 -2.61 7.56 -4.07
N PHE A 57 -3.56 7.08 -4.88
CA PHE A 57 -3.28 6.32 -6.11
C PHE A 57 -2.47 5.03 -5.86
N TRP A 58 -1.63 4.60 -6.79
CA TRP A 58 -1.15 3.21 -6.76
C TRP A 58 0.07 3.00 -5.85
N ALA A 59 1.16 3.74 -6.11
CA ALA A 59 2.48 3.40 -5.56
C ALA A 59 2.54 3.46 -4.03
N GLY A 60 2.00 4.53 -3.44
CA GLY A 60 2.00 4.72 -1.99
C GLY A 60 1.13 3.69 -1.25
N PRO A 61 -0.16 3.54 -1.63
CA PRO A 61 -1.02 2.53 -1.03
C PRO A 61 -0.50 1.10 -1.20
N ALA A 62 0.09 0.76 -2.35
CA ALA A 62 0.72 -0.54 -2.56
C ALA A 62 1.90 -0.76 -1.61
N ALA A 63 2.74 0.26 -1.39
CA ALA A 63 3.86 0.17 -0.45
C ALA A 63 3.35 -0.01 1.00
N SER A 64 2.43 0.84 1.46
CA SER A 64 1.90 0.77 2.83
C SER A 64 1.05 -0.48 3.09
N GLN A 65 0.46 -1.09 2.06
CA GLN A 65 -0.22 -2.38 2.17
C GLN A 65 0.75 -3.49 2.57
N LEU A 66 1.98 -3.50 2.06
CA LEU A 66 2.98 -4.49 2.46
C LEU A 66 3.28 -4.40 3.96
N PHE A 67 3.31 -3.20 4.54
CA PHE A 67 3.43 -3.05 6.00
C PHE A 67 2.25 -3.66 6.74
N ALA A 68 1.03 -3.42 6.27
CA ALA A 68 -0.20 -3.98 6.85
C ALA A 68 -0.20 -5.52 6.79
N MET A 69 0.13 -6.09 5.63
CA MET A 69 0.23 -7.55 5.43
C MET A 69 1.30 -8.19 6.30
N LEU A 70 2.39 -7.47 6.58
CA LEU A 70 3.44 -7.87 7.51
C LEU A 70 3.11 -7.60 8.99
N GLY A 71 1.88 -7.15 9.27
CA GLY A 71 1.30 -7.05 10.60
C GLY A 71 1.44 -5.70 11.31
N ALA A 72 1.87 -4.65 10.61
CA ALA A 72 1.81 -3.29 11.13
C ALA A 72 0.36 -2.81 11.28
N ASP A 73 0.13 -1.91 12.24
CA ASP A 73 -1.13 -1.19 12.37
C ASP A 73 -1.12 0.02 11.43
N VAL A 74 -1.69 -0.16 10.23
CA VAL A 74 -1.72 0.87 9.20
C VAL A 74 -3.06 1.60 9.21
N ILE A 75 -3.02 2.90 9.45
CA ILE A 75 -4.18 3.80 9.35
C ILE A 75 -4.06 4.61 8.07
N LYS A 76 -4.93 4.31 7.11
CA LYS A 76 -5.11 5.09 5.88
C LYS A 76 -5.96 6.32 6.19
N VAL A 77 -5.37 7.51 6.03
CA VAL A 77 -6.08 8.78 6.21
C VAL A 77 -6.52 9.30 4.84
N GLU A 78 -7.80 9.66 4.72
CA GLU A 78 -8.40 10.14 3.47
C GLU A 78 -9.35 11.31 3.71
N SER A 79 -9.66 12.07 2.66
CA SER A 79 -10.63 13.17 2.72
C SER A 79 -12.01 12.71 2.25
N CYS A 80 -13.07 13.07 2.98
CA CYS A 80 -14.44 12.91 2.48
C CYS A 80 -14.75 13.85 1.31
N ARG A 81 -14.07 15.00 1.23
CA ARG A 81 -14.28 16.01 0.18
C ARG A 81 -13.52 15.66 -1.09
N HIS A 82 -12.35 15.05 -0.92
CA HIS A 82 -11.47 14.62 -2.01
C HIS A 82 -11.01 13.18 -1.73
N PRO A 83 -11.90 12.18 -1.88
CA PRO A 83 -11.53 10.77 -1.72
C PRO A 83 -10.40 10.40 -2.68
N ASP A 84 -9.62 9.37 -2.33
CA ASP A 84 -8.60 8.84 -3.24
C ASP A 84 -9.21 8.56 -4.62
N GLY A 85 -8.54 9.02 -5.69
CA GLY A 85 -8.97 8.83 -7.07
C GLY A 85 -9.24 7.36 -7.40
N MET A 86 -8.54 6.42 -6.74
CA MET A 86 -8.81 5.00 -6.91
C MET A 86 -10.21 4.59 -6.47
N ARG A 87 -10.85 5.28 -5.52
CA ARG A 87 -12.24 4.98 -5.11
C ARG A 87 -13.25 5.18 -6.24
N TYR A 88 -12.87 5.93 -7.28
CA TYR A 88 -13.67 6.14 -8.49
C TYR A 88 -13.29 5.19 -9.64
N SER A 89 -12.29 4.32 -9.45
CA SER A 89 -11.82 3.42 -10.50
C SER A 89 -12.75 2.22 -10.68
N GLY A 90 -12.99 1.84 -11.94
CA GLY A 90 -13.92 0.78 -12.31
C GLY A 90 -15.33 1.30 -12.61
N THR A 91 -16.34 0.44 -12.51
CA THR A 91 -17.73 0.83 -12.73
C THR A 91 -18.26 1.57 -11.51
N LEU A 92 -18.32 2.90 -11.57
CA LEU A 92 -18.90 3.73 -10.52
C LEU A 92 -20.35 3.29 -10.25
N ARG A 93 -20.61 2.78 -9.04
CA ARG A 93 -21.96 2.41 -8.59
C ARG A 93 -22.68 3.68 -8.13
N THR A 94 -23.27 4.42 -9.07
CA THR A 94 -24.11 5.56 -8.72
C THR A 94 -25.42 5.07 -8.09
N GLY A 95 -25.86 5.71 -7.00
CA GLY A 95 -27.14 5.39 -6.33
C GLY A 95 -27.07 4.39 -5.17
N VAL A 96 -25.88 3.96 -4.75
CA VAL A 96 -25.68 3.25 -3.47
C VAL A 96 -25.02 4.17 -2.45
N ALA A 97 -25.40 4.04 -1.18
CA ALA A 97 -24.97 4.96 -0.13
C ALA A 97 -23.47 4.90 0.17
N ASP A 98 -22.83 3.75 -0.09
CA ASP A 98 -21.46 3.38 0.23
C ASP A 98 -20.62 3.15 -1.03
N TRP A 99 -20.91 3.88 -2.11
CA TRP A 99 -20.28 3.69 -3.44
C TRP A 99 -18.74 3.66 -3.41
N TRP A 100 -18.13 4.34 -2.44
CA TRP A 100 -16.67 4.43 -2.27
C TRP A 100 -16.02 3.12 -1.80
N GLU A 101 -16.81 2.12 -1.39
CA GLU A 101 -16.37 0.77 -0.99
C GLU A 101 -16.48 -0.27 -2.12
N TYR A 102 -16.76 0.14 -3.37
CA TYR A 102 -16.91 -0.81 -4.50
C TYR A 102 -15.76 -0.77 -5.50
N SER A 103 -14.75 0.06 -5.30
CA SER A 103 -13.59 0.09 -6.18
C SER A 103 -12.67 -1.10 -5.95
N TRP A 104 -12.59 -1.97 -6.96
CA TRP A 104 -11.65 -3.09 -6.96
C TRP A 104 -10.19 -2.64 -6.91
N VAL A 105 -9.87 -1.49 -7.51
CA VAL A 105 -8.51 -0.92 -7.49
C VAL A 105 -8.15 -0.49 -6.08
N ALA A 106 -9.07 0.20 -5.38
CA ALA A 106 -8.84 0.61 -3.99
C ALA A 106 -8.65 -0.61 -3.08
N HIS A 107 -9.47 -1.66 -3.24
CA HIS A 107 -9.36 -2.89 -2.45
C HIS A 107 -8.06 -3.65 -2.69
N ALA A 108 -7.57 -3.65 -3.93
CA ALA A 108 -6.33 -4.33 -4.29
C ALA A 108 -5.12 -3.81 -3.50
N VAL A 109 -5.11 -2.52 -3.12
CA VAL A 109 -3.96 -1.86 -2.47
C VAL A 109 -4.26 -1.29 -1.08
N ASN A 110 -5.43 -1.55 -0.51
CA ASN A 110 -5.79 -1.08 0.85
C ASN A 110 -6.32 -2.17 1.78
N THR A 111 -6.23 -3.44 1.38
CA THR A 111 -6.53 -4.57 2.27
C THR A 111 -5.61 -4.53 3.52
N ASP A 112 -6.13 -5.00 4.66
CA ASP A 112 -5.49 -5.03 5.99
C ASP A 112 -5.25 -3.65 6.64
N LYS A 113 -5.64 -2.54 6.00
CA LYS A 113 -5.57 -1.19 6.58
C LYS A 113 -6.86 -0.81 7.30
N ARG A 114 -6.75 0.06 8.29
CA ARG A 114 -7.90 0.78 8.87
C ARG A 114 -8.07 2.11 8.15
N SER A 115 -9.27 2.42 7.67
CA SER A 115 -9.56 3.71 7.04
C SER A 115 -10.07 4.72 8.05
N LEU A 116 -9.57 5.95 7.98
CA LEU A 116 -10.03 7.09 8.75
C LEU A 116 -10.18 8.30 7.83
N THR A 117 -11.34 8.94 7.88
CA THR A 117 -11.58 10.16 7.12
C THR A 117 -11.29 11.39 7.96
N LEU A 118 -10.45 12.31 7.47
CA LEU A 118 -10.16 13.59 8.08
C LEU A 118 -10.19 14.72 7.05
N ASP A 119 -10.80 15.84 7.41
CA ASP A 119 -10.67 17.08 6.64
C ASP A 119 -9.48 17.91 7.17
N LEU A 120 -8.31 17.69 6.55
CA LEU A 120 -7.04 18.32 6.93
C LEU A 120 -6.98 19.84 6.63
N GLN A 121 -8.01 20.41 6.00
CA GLN A 121 -8.12 21.86 5.82
C GLN A 121 -8.71 22.55 7.07
N THR A 122 -9.31 21.79 7.98
CA THR A 122 -9.92 22.31 9.21
C THR A 122 -8.94 22.26 10.39
N ALA A 123 -9.10 23.17 11.35
CA ALA A 123 -8.31 23.16 12.59
C ALA A 123 -8.45 21.82 13.34
N ARG A 124 -9.67 21.26 13.39
CA ARG A 124 -9.93 19.96 14.03
C ARG A 124 -9.26 18.80 13.29
N GLY A 125 -9.27 18.79 11.96
CA GLY A 125 -8.56 17.77 11.19
C GLY A 125 -7.06 17.82 11.40
N LYS A 126 -6.47 19.02 11.46
CA LYS A 126 -5.05 19.24 11.77
C LYS A 126 -4.68 18.77 13.17
N GLU A 127 -5.52 19.04 14.16
CA GLU A 127 -5.34 18.54 15.53
C GLU A 127 -5.37 17.01 15.60
N LEU A 128 -6.36 16.39 14.94
CA LEU A 128 -6.52 14.93 14.95
C LEU A 128 -5.39 14.21 14.22
N ILE A 129 -4.92 14.72 13.09
CA ILE A 129 -3.80 14.11 12.38
C ILE A 129 -2.50 14.26 13.18
N ALA A 130 -2.28 15.40 13.84
CA ALA A 130 -1.12 15.58 14.71
C ALA A 130 -1.15 14.58 15.88
N ALA A 131 -2.31 14.34 16.49
CA ALA A 131 -2.46 13.35 17.55
C ALA A 131 -2.20 11.91 17.07
N LEU A 132 -2.57 11.57 15.83
CA LEU A 132 -2.24 10.27 15.23
C LEU A 132 -0.74 10.13 15.00
N ILE A 133 -0.09 11.16 14.44
CA ILE A 133 1.33 11.17 14.11
C ILE A 133 2.22 11.14 15.36
N ALA A 134 1.79 11.80 16.44
CA ALA A 134 2.47 11.77 17.73
C ALA A 134 2.65 10.34 18.29
N GLY A 135 1.74 9.43 17.95
CA GLY A 135 1.81 8.02 18.34
C GLY A 135 2.20 7.05 17.21
N ALA A 136 2.67 7.56 16.07
CA ALA A 136 3.06 6.76 14.91
C ALA A 136 4.59 6.58 14.84
N ASP A 137 5.02 5.45 14.28
CA ASP A 137 6.44 5.18 14.04
C ASP A 137 6.86 5.58 12.62
N LEU A 138 5.91 5.50 11.68
CA LEU A 138 6.13 5.75 10.26
C LEU A 138 4.97 6.57 9.67
N VAL A 139 5.30 7.61 8.92
CA VAL A 139 4.37 8.28 7.99
C VAL A 139 4.82 7.96 6.56
N ILE A 140 3.90 7.47 5.74
CA ILE A 140 4.11 7.27 4.30
C ILE A 140 3.25 8.29 3.57
N GLU A 141 3.85 9.07 2.69
CA GLU A 141 3.16 10.08 1.89
C GLU A 141 3.70 10.13 0.46
N ASN A 142 2.87 10.55 -0.49
CA ASN A 142 3.24 10.70 -1.89
C ASN A 142 2.64 11.95 -2.54
N PHE A 143 2.32 12.96 -1.73
CA PHE A 143 1.81 14.21 -2.26
C PHE A 143 2.98 15.11 -2.69
N PRO A 144 2.74 16.05 -3.63
CA PRO A 144 3.74 17.09 -3.91
C PRO A 144 4.09 17.86 -2.64
N ALA A 145 5.36 18.23 -2.44
CA ALA A 145 5.81 18.94 -1.24
C ALA A 145 4.95 20.17 -0.90
N ARG A 146 4.58 20.96 -1.91
CA ARG A 146 3.68 22.12 -1.79
C ARG A 146 2.33 21.76 -1.16
N VAL A 147 1.79 20.57 -1.41
CA VAL A 147 0.54 20.10 -0.81
C VAL A 147 0.76 19.83 0.68
N MET A 148 1.83 19.12 1.04
CA MET A 148 2.16 18.83 2.45
C MET A 148 2.41 20.12 3.24
N GLU A 149 3.15 21.08 2.68
CA GLU A 149 3.35 22.42 3.27
C GLU A 149 2.02 23.14 3.50
N ASN A 150 1.12 23.16 2.51
CA ASN A 150 -0.20 23.80 2.65
C ASN A 150 -1.08 23.13 3.72
N LEU A 151 -0.93 21.81 3.91
CA LEU A 151 -1.60 21.06 4.96
C LEU A 151 -0.95 21.27 6.34
N GLY A 152 0.27 21.82 6.38
CA GLY A 152 1.07 21.94 7.61
C GLY A 152 1.59 20.58 8.07
N LEU A 153 1.96 19.72 7.13
CA LEU A 153 2.46 18.36 7.34
C LEU A 153 3.78 18.15 6.58
N ASP A 154 4.54 19.22 6.35
CA ASP A 154 5.90 19.11 5.84
C ASP A 154 6.82 18.36 6.83
N TYR A 155 7.98 17.93 6.33
CA TYR A 155 8.92 17.12 7.11
C TYR A 155 9.30 17.74 8.45
N ASP A 156 9.58 19.05 8.49
CA ASP A 156 10.01 19.72 9.72
C ASP A 156 8.86 19.77 10.74
N THR A 157 7.64 20.02 10.28
CA THR A 157 6.44 19.97 11.12
C THR A 157 6.20 18.57 11.68
N LEU A 158 6.30 17.54 10.83
CA LEU A 158 6.16 16.14 11.25
C LEU A 158 7.20 15.74 12.30
N ARG A 159 8.45 16.16 12.09
CA ARG A 159 9.54 15.92 13.05
C ARG A 159 9.38 16.70 14.34
N GLY A 160 8.81 17.91 14.29
CA GLY A 160 8.44 18.70 15.46
C GLY A 160 7.33 18.05 16.30
N ILE A 161 6.43 17.29 15.67
CA ILE A 161 5.40 16.51 16.37
C ILE A 161 6.01 15.24 17.01
N ASN A 162 6.88 14.54 16.28
CA ASN A 162 7.50 13.30 16.75
C ASN A 162 8.95 13.16 16.24
N GLU A 163 9.91 13.34 17.15
CA GLU A 163 11.35 13.25 16.86
C GLU A 163 11.84 11.81 16.61
N SER A 164 11.04 10.77 16.84
CA SER A 164 11.39 9.39 16.48
C SER A 164 10.77 8.96 15.15
N LEU A 165 9.94 9.81 14.55
CA LEU A 165 9.20 9.50 13.33
C LEU A 165 10.11 9.27 12.14
N ILE A 166 9.86 8.17 11.42
CA ILE A 166 10.39 7.91 10.08
C ILE A 166 9.36 8.44 9.07
N VAL A 167 9.84 9.18 8.07
CA VAL A 167 9.00 9.69 6.97
C VAL A 167 9.50 9.07 5.68
N GLU A 168 8.61 8.34 4.99
CA GLU A 168 8.88 7.75 3.68
C GLU A 168 8.09 8.50 2.61
N LEU A 169 8.82 9.10 1.67
CA LEU A 169 8.26 9.82 0.52
C LEU A 169 8.31 8.92 -0.71
N VAL A 170 7.14 8.61 -1.27
CA VAL A 170 7.02 7.89 -2.55
C VAL A 170 6.80 8.92 -3.67
N ALA A 171 7.81 9.72 -4.00
CA ALA A 171 7.68 10.78 -4.99
C ALA A 171 7.93 10.31 -6.43
N GLU A 172 7.07 10.74 -7.37
CA GLU A 172 7.48 10.92 -8.76
C GLU A 172 8.45 12.10 -8.85
N ARG A 173 9.72 11.76 -9.11
CA ARG A 173 10.89 12.62 -9.19
C ARG A 173 10.64 14.01 -9.80
N HIS A 174 10.76 15.09 -9.02
CA HIS A 174 11.31 16.39 -9.45
C HIS A 174 12.20 16.94 -8.31
N GLY A 175 13.48 17.20 -8.64
CA GLY A 175 14.54 17.41 -7.66
C GLY A 175 14.46 18.74 -6.91
N ALA A 176 14.56 18.66 -5.58
CA ALA A 176 15.32 19.59 -4.76
C ALA A 176 15.76 18.80 -3.51
N ALA A 177 17.08 18.73 -3.29
CA ALA A 177 17.78 18.15 -2.15
C ALA A 177 17.42 16.68 -1.80
N GLY A 178 18.37 15.77 -2.02
CA GLY A 178 18.30 14.42 -1.47
C GLY A 178 18.31 14.48 0.06
N HIS A 179 17.33 13.84 0.70
CA HIS A 179 17.21 13.87 2.15
C HIS A 179 17.54 12.51 2.80
N ARG A 180 18.21 12.61 3.94
CA ARG A 180 18.94 11.56 4.64
C ARG A 180 17.99 10.56 5.31
N VAL A 181 18.06 9.31 4.88
CA VAL A 181 17.61 8.16 5.69
C VAL A 181 18.61 7.99 6.83
N ARG A 182 18.27 8.45 8.05
CA ARG A 182 19.06 8.12 9.24
C ARG A 182 18.48 6.86 9.87
N ARG A 183 19.20 5.73 9.75
CA ARG A 183 18.85 4.47 10.42
C ARG A 183 18.75 4.72 11.92
N VAL A 184 17.57 4.55 12.49
CA VAL A 184 17.40 4.36 13.93
C VAL A 184 17.71 2.89 14.22
N ARG A 185 18.76 2.63 15.01
CA ARG A 185 18.98 1.29 15.56
C ARG A 185 18.02 1.15 16.74
N HIS A 186 17.06 0.24 16.64
CA HIS A 186 16.44 -0.31 17.84
C HIS A 186 17.47 -1.21 18.51
N GLY A 187 17.79 -0.91 19.76
CA GLY A 187 18.66 -1.75 20.58
C GLY A 187 18.01 -3.11 20.74
N ALA A 188 18.66 -4.14 20.23
CA ALA A 188 18.51 -5.47 20.80
C ALA A 188 19.27 -5.42 22.13
N ASP A 189 18.55 -5.48 23.25
CA ASP A 189 19.18 -5.70 24.54
C ASP A 189 19.73 -7.14 24.59
N PRO A 190 20.82 -7.37 25.36
CA PRO A 190 21.80 -8.45 25.16
C PRO A 190 21.31 -9.87 25.47
#